data_AF-A0A2N6PK95-F1
#
_entry.id   AF-A0A2N6PK95-F1
#
_cell.length_a   1.000
_cell.length_b   1.000
_cell.length_c   1.000
_cell.angle_alpha   90.00
_cell.angle_beta   90.00
_cell.angle_gamma   90.00
#
_symmetry.space_group_name_H-M   'P 1'
#
loop_
_entity.id
_entity.type
_entity.pdbx_description
1 polymer ?
#
loop_
_entity_poly.entity_id
_entity_poly.type
_entity_poly.pdbx_seq_one_letter_code
_entity_poly.pdbx_strand_id
1 'polypeptide(L)'
;MTVVIWICIALLAASIVIGLVRALTAIDMGSRAIIGDLVYFSAIGILTCIAMLVDLSIILDVIFLSSLLGILATVALARIQTRGHR
;
A
#
# COMPACT_ATOMS: atom_id res chain seq x y z
N MET A 1 -10.79 -7.58 20.74
CA MET A 1 -9.79 -7.40 19.65
C MET A 1 -10.44 -6.98 18.33
N THR A 2 -11.63 -7.47 18.00
CA THR A 2 -12.35 -7.19 16.75
C THR A 2 -12.62 -5.69 16.51
N VAL A 3 -13.04 -4.94 17.52
CA VAL A 3 -13.31 -3.48 17.40
C VAL A 3 -12.06 -2.70 16.97
N VAL A 4 -10.89 -3.06 17.51
CA VAL A 4 -9.61 -2.41 17.16
C VAL A 4 -9.25 -2.69 15.70
N ILE A 5 -9.48 -3.91 15.21
CA ILE A 5 -9.22 -4.28 13.81
C ILE A 5 -10.10 -3.45 12.87
N TRP A 6 -11.38 -3.28 13.19
CA TRP A 6 -12.28 -2.45 12.39
C TRP A 6 -11.87 -0.97 12.36
N ILE A 7 -11.38 -0.42 13.49
CA ILE A 7 -10.84 0.94 13.54
C ILE A 7 -9.58 1.05 12.65
N CYS A 8 -8.67 0.08 12.72
CA CYS A 8 -7.49 0.05 11.85
C CYS A 8 -7.86 0.02 10.36
N ILE A 9 -8.83 -0.82 9.97
CA ILE A 9 -9.32 -0.88 8.58
C ILE A 9 -9.89 0.48 8.17
N ALA A 10 -10.70 1.13 9.02
CA ALA A 10 -11.27 2.44 8.72
C ALA A 10 -10.19 3.52 8.53
N LEU A 11 -9.15 3.53 9.38
CA LEU A 11 -8.03 4.48 9.25
C LEU A 11 -7.20 4.24 7.99
N LEU A 12 -6.91 2.98 7.65
CA LEU A 12 -6.20 2.64 6.41
C LEU A 12 -7.04 3.00 5.18
N ALA A 13 -8.34 2.72 5.20
CA ALA A 13 -9.25 3.10 4.12
C ALA A 13 -9.31 4.63 3.94
N ALA A 14 -9.40 5.39 5.03
CA ALA A 14 -9.34 6.85 4.97
C ALA A 14 -7.99 7.34 4.38
N SER A 15 -6.89 6.69 4.76
CA SER A 15 -5.55 7.01 4.24
C SER A 15 -5.45 6.76 2.73
N ILE A 16 -6.05 5.67 2.24
CA ILE A 16 -6.13 5.37 0.79
C ILE A 16 -6.94 6.44 0.07
N VAL A 17 -8.10 6.84 0.60
CA VAL A 17 -8.94 7.87 -0.04
C VAL A 17 -8.19 9.20 -0.14
N ILE A 18 -7.54 9.64 0.95
CA ILE A 18 -6.73 10.87 0.97
C ILE A 18 -5.56 10.74 -0.01
N GLY A 19 -4.90 9.58 -0.04
CA GLY A 19 -3.84 9.24 -0.98
C GLY A 19 -4.31 9.35 -2.43
N LEU A 20 -5.45 8.74 -2.79
CA LEU A 20 -6.00 8.80 -4.15
C LEU A 20 -6.30 10.24 -4.57
N VAL A 21 -6.91 11.04 -3.71
CA VAL A 21 -7.19 12.46 -3.99
C VAL A 21 -5.89 13.22 -4.27
N ARG A 22 -4.84 12.97 -3.48
CA ARG A 22 -3.51 13.54 -3.72
C ARG A 22 -2.87 13.02 -5.01
N ALA A 23 -3.02 11.75 -5.34
CA ALA A 23 -2.46 11.15 -6.56
C ALA A 23 -3.04 11.77 -7.85
N LEU A 24 -4.32 12.17 -7.80
CA LEU A 24 -5.00 12.86 -8.91
C LEU A 24 -4.62 14.34 -9.01
N THR A 25 -4.27 14.98 -7.88
CA THR A 25 -3.99 16.42 -7.82
C THR A 25 -2.48 16.73 -7.99
N ALA A 26 -1.60 15.77 -7.77
CA ALA A 26 -0.15 15.97 -7.80
C ALA A 26 0.39 16.14 -9.23
N ILE A 27 1.16 17.22 -9.43
CA ILE A 27 1.83 17.55 -10.71
C ILE A 27 3.16 16.79 -10.85
N ASP A 28 3.87 16.57 -9.74
CA ASP A 28 5.19 15.94 -9.75
C ASP A 28 5.14 14.41 -9.78
N MET A 29 5.89 13.81 -10.73
CA MET A 29 5.97 12.35 -10.86
C MET A 29 6.56 11.67 -9.62
N GLY A 30 7.47 12.34 -8.91
CA GLY A 30 8.04 11.83 -7.66
C GLY A 30 7.03 11.76 -6.52
N SER A 31 6.20 12.79 -6.39
CA SER A 31 5.12 12.80 -5.39
C SER A 31 4.09 11.70 -5.68
N ARG A 32 3.73 11.49 -6.95
CA ARG A 32 2.81 10.42 -7.37
C ARG A 32 3.35 9.01 -7.06
N ALA A 33 4.65 8.78 -7.20
CA ALA A 33 5.26 7.49 -6.88
C ALA A 33 5.18 7.17 -5.37
N ILE A 34 5.47 8.14 -4.50
CA ILE A 34 5.39 7.96 -3.04
C ILE A 34 3.94 7.72 -2.59
N ILE A 35 2.99 8.42 -3.19
CA ILE A 35 1.56 8.21 -2.93
C ILE A 35 1.12 6.80 -3.37
N GLY A 36 1.65 6.30 -4.48
CA GLY A 36 1.42 4.92 -4.93
C GLY A 36 1.87 3.90 -3.89
N ASP A 37 3.04 4.10 -3.29
CA ASP A 37 3.58 3.25 -2.22
C ASP A 37 2.68 3.27 -0.97
N LEU A 38 2.22 4.46 -0.57
CA LEU A 38 1.27 4.61 0.55
C LEU A 38 -0.02 3.83 0.31
N VAL A 39 -0.62 3.94 -0.88
CA VAL A 39 -1.88 3.25 -1.22
C VAL A 39 -1.66 1.73 -1.25
N TYR A 40 -0.56 1.28 -1.84
CA TYR A 40 -0.24 -0.14 -1.97
C TYR A 40 -0.04 -0.80 -0.60
N PHE A 41 0.79 -0.23 0.27
CA PHE A 41 1.03 -0.79 1.60
C PHE A 41 -0.18 -0.65 2.53
N SER A 42 -0.98 0.40 2.38
CA SER A 42 -2.26 0.53 3.10
C SER A 42 -3.24 -0.58 2.71
N ALA A 43 -3.30 -0.95 1.43
CA ALA A 43 -4.13 -2.05 0.95
C ALA A 43 -3.68 -3.41 1.50
N ILE A 44 -2.36 -3.66 1.55
CA ILE A 44 -1.82 -4.86 2.21
C ILE A 44 -2.19 -4.87 3.70
N GLY A 45 -2.09 -3.74 4.40
CA GLY A 45 -2.48 -3.63 5.80
C GLY A 45 -3.96 -3.97 6.04
N ILE A 46 -4.86 -3.55 5.15
CA ILE A 46 -6.28 -3.91 5.19
C ILE A 46 -6.44 -5.42 4.96
N LEU A 47 -5.74 -5.99 3.98
CA LEU A 47 -5.77 -7.43 3.71
C LEU A 47 -5.33 -8.25 4.93
N THR A 48 -4.28 -7.81 5.63
CA THR A 48 -3.81 -8.43 6.88
C THR A 48 -4.87 -8.35 7.97
N CYS A 49 -5.51 -7.20 8.14
CA CYS A 49 -6.60 -7.04 9.11
C CYS A 49 -7.77 -7.98 8.81
N ILE A 50 -8.13 -8.17 7.53
CA ILE A 50 -9.16 -9.11 7.09
C ILE A 50 -8.71 -10.56 7.35
N ALA A 51 -7.45 -10.89 7.06
CA ALA A 51 -6.89 -12.23 7.31
C ALA A 51 -7.03 -12.65 8.78
N MET A 52 -6.77 -11.71 9.70
CA MET A 52 -6.94 -11.91 11.15
C MET A 52 -8.41 -12.09 11.57
N LEU A 53 -9.37 -11.59 10.80
CA LEU A 53 -10.80 -11.75 11.10
C LEU A 53 -11.38 -13.08 10.61
N VAL A 54 -10.79 -13.65 9.55
CA VAL A 54 -11.29 -14.86 8.87
C VAL A 54 -10.44 -16.10 9.22
N ASP A 55 -9.35 -15.93 9.99
CA ASP A 55 -8.42 -17.00 10.39
C ASP A 55 -7.89 -17.83 9.19
N LEU A 56 -7.66 -17.17 8.05
CA LEU A 56 -7.19 -17.82 6.83
C LEU A 56 -5.66 -17.78 6.73
N SER A 57 -5.00 -18.91 7.00
CA SER A 57 -3.54 -19.01 6.91
C SER A 57 -2.98 -18.78 5.50
N ILE A 58 -3.76 -19.03 4.46
CA ILE A 58 -3.33 -18.89 3.05
C ILE A 58 -3.06 -17.41 2.69
N ILE A 59 -3.74 -16.46 3.38
CA ILE A 59 -3.56 -15.04 3.11
C ILE A 59 -2.17 -14.55 3.54
N LEU A 60 -1.51 -15.25 4.46
CA LEU A 60 -0.17 -14.91 4.91
C LEU A 60 0.84 -14.96 3.75
N ASP A 61 0.79 -15.99 2.92
CA ASP A 61 1.66 -16.14 1.75
C ASP A 61 1.44 -14.99 0.75
N VAL A 62 0.18 -14.61 0.56
CA VAL A 62 -0.21 -13.47 -0.29
C VAL A 62 0.36 -12.17 0.26
N ILE A 63 0.33 -11.95 1.58
CA ILE A 63 0.89 -10.75 2.23
C ILE A 63 2.40 -10.69 2.06
N PHE A 64 3.10 -11.82 2.21
CA PHE A 64 4.56 -11.89 2.02
C PHE A 64 4.95 -11.59 0.56
N LEU A 65 4.29 -12.24 -0.40
CA LEU A 65 4.50 -11.99 -1.82
C LEU A 65 4.19 -10.53 -2.18
N SER A 66 3.06 -10.00 -1.71
CA SER A 66 2.65 -8.62 -1.99
C SER A 66 3.64 -7.61 -1.43
N SER A 67 4.17 -7.84 -0.22
CA SER A 67 5.15 -6.94 0.40
C SER A 67 6.47 -6.90 -0.39
N LEU A 68 6.93 -8.05 -0.85
CA LEU A 68 8.15 -8.14 -1.67
C LEU A 68 7.96 -7.44 -3.02
N LEU A 69 6.80 -7.65 -3.66
CA LEU A 69 6.44 -6.97 -4.91
C LEU A 69 6.29 -5.46 -4.73
N GLY A 70 5.78 -4.99 -3.60
CA GLY A 70 5.65 -3.57 -3.28
C GLY A 70 7.00 -2.86 -3.29
N ILE A 71 7.98 -3.42 -2.57
CA ILE A 71 9.34 -2.84 -2.52
C ILE A 71 9.97 -2.81 -3.92
N LEU A 72 9.81 -3.91 -4.69
CA LEU A 72 10.33 -3.97 -6.07
C LEU A 72 9.67 -2.93 -6.98
N ALA A 73 8.36 -2.71 -6.85
CA ALA A 73 7.63 -1.69 -7.60
C ALA A 73 8.16 -0.28 -7.28
N THR A 74 8.43 0.02 -6.00
CA THR A 74 8.96 1.32 -5.58
C THR A 74 10.38 1.55 -6.09
N VAL A 75 11.24 0.53 -6.08
CA VAL A 75 12.57 0.60 -6.69
C VAL A 75 12.50 0.78 -8.21
N ALA A 76 11.57 0.10 -8.88
CA ALA A 76 11.36 0.24 -10.31
C ALA A 76 10.90 1.67 -10.66
N LEU A 77 9.96 2.24 -9.91
CA LEU A 77 9.49 3.61 -10.07
C LEU A 77 10.61 4.64 -9.84
N ALA A 78 11.44 4.44 -8.82
CA ALA A 78 12.60 5.29 -8.58
C ALA A 78 13.57 5.26 -9.78
N ARG A 79 13.85 4.07 -10.33
CA ARG A 79 14.73 3.93 -11.51
C ARG A 79 14.14 4.60 -12.76
N ILE A 80 12.83 4.51 -12.96
CA ILE A 80 12.14 5.18 -14.08
C ILE A 80 12.32 6.70 -13.95
N GLN A 81 12.18 7.24 -12.75
CA GLN A 81 12.36 8.67 -12.51
C GLN A 81 13.81 9.13 -12.71
N THR A 82 14.80 8.35 -12.25
CA THR A 82 16.22 8.68 -12.48
C THR A 82 16.70 8.38 -13.89
N ARG A 83 15.81 7.92 -14.79
CA ARG A 83 16.12 7.49 -16.17
C ARG A 83 17.25 6.43 -16.22
N GLY A 84 17.42 5.66 -15.15
CA GLY A 84 18.49 4.67 -15.02
C GLY A 84 19.88 5.23 -14.74
N HIS A 85 20.02 6.56 -14.55
CA HIS A 85 21.27 7.14 -14.04
C HIS A 85 21.36 6.86 -12.53
N ARG A 86 22.52 6.36 -12.12
CA ARG A 86 22.83 5.94 -10.74
C ARG A 86 23.38 7.11 -9.95
#